data_AF-A0A0J8BGJ0-F1
#
_entry.id   AF-A0A0J8BGJ0-F1
#
_cell.length_a   1.000
_cell.length_b   1.000
_cell.length_c   1.000
_cell.angle_alpha   90.00
_cell.angle_beta   90.00
_cell.angle_gamma   90.00
#
_symmetry.space_group_name_H-M   'P 1'
#
loop_
_entity.id
_entity.type
_entity.pdbx_description
1 polymer ?
#
loop_
_entity_poly.entity_id
_entity_poly.type
_entity_poly.pdbx_seq_one_letter_code
_entity_poly.pdbx_strand_id
1 'polypeptide(L)'
;MSTPADVYEDSRYKTDELPAHLGKDPSKETLQSWYSNFGWVWLCQITNNSSNTIKFYNPWYDVNGEIAPGKTESYNSKGYFPLWSYSKRYEITYYNQAFKEWKKMTIKDLDGNWWLSFEQDAVDEDIRAVRPPAIVTVSGINLTITESGYEIYSVSCGKLHSRLSFQAPSDY
;
A
#
# COMPACT_ATOMS: atom_id res chain seq x y z
N MET A 1 11.96 -32.85 -21.88
CA MET A 1 10.98 -33.09 -20.81
C MET A 1 10.83 -31.78 -20.08
N SER A 2 9.70 -31.10 -20.29
CA SER A 2 9.41 -29.82 -19.64
C SER A 2 9.10 -30.10 -18.18
N THR A 3 9.83 -29.50 -17.26
CA THR A 3 9.44 -29.43 -15.85
C THR A 3 8.05 -28.82 -15.81
N PRO A 4 7.06 -29.42 -15.13
CA PRO A 4 5.84 -28.70 -14.83
C PRO A 4 6.26 -27.43 -14.11
N ALA A 5 5.75 -26.28 -14.55
CA ALA A 5 5.75 -25.12 -13.70
C ALA A 5 4.93 -25.52 -12.48
N ASP A 6 5.60 -26.07 -11.46
CA ASP A 6 5.06 -26.24 -10.13
C ASP A 6 4.75 -24.82 -9.66
N VAL A 7 3.50 -24.47 -9.97
CA VAL A 7 2.74 -23.34 -9.50
C VAL A 7 3.05 -23.23 -8.02
N TYR A 8 3.83 -22.22 -7.63
CA TYR A 8 3.74 -21.74 -6.27
C TYR A 8 2.26 -21.41 -6.07
N GLU A 9 1.54 -22.29 -5.39
CA GLU A 9 0.13 -22.09 -5.07
C GLU A 9 0.07 -20.74 -4.38
N ASP A 10 -0.54 -19.75 -5.05
CA ASP A 10 -0.63 -18.39 -4.55
C ASP A 10 -1.30 -18.44 -3.17
N SER A 11 -0.47 -18.39 -2.13
CA SER A 11 -0.92 -18.68 -0.77
C SER A 11 -1.83 -17.59 -0.24
N ARG A 12 -2.02 -16.50 -0.99
CA ARG A 12 -2.97 -15.44 -0.67
C ARG A 12 -4.41 -15.96 -0.62
N TYR A 13 -4.75 -17.06 -1.31
CA TYR A 13 -6.06 -17.72 -1.18
C TYR A 13 -6.38 -18.22 0.24
N LYS A 14 -5.37 -18.27 1.14
CA LYS A 14 -5.51 -18.77 2.52
C LYS A 14 -5.62 -17.63 3.54
N THR A 15 -5.91 -16.40 3.13
CA THR A 15 -6.05 -15.27 4.08
C THR A 15 -7.40 -15.32 4.80
N ASP A 16 -7.36 -15.17 6.12
CA ASP A 16 -8.56 -15.21 6.98
C ASP A 16 -9.47 -13.97 6.85
N GLU A 17 -9.00 -12.88 6.25
CA GLU A 17 -9.74 -11.62 6.11
C GLU A 17 -9.99 -11.28 4.63
N LEU A 18 -11.17 -11.68 4.12
CA LEU A 18 -11.64 -11.35 2.77
C LEU A 18 -12.62 -10.18 2.79
N PRO A 19 -12.68 -9.37 1.71
CA PRO A 19 -13.69 -8.33 1.58
C PRO A 19 -15.11 -8.88 1.65
N ALA A 20 -15.98 -8.20 2.41
CA ALA A 20 -17.36 -8.64 2.62
C ALA A 20 -18.15 -8.85 1.32
N HIS A 21 -17.82 -8.12 0.26
CA HIS A 21 -18.47 -8.23 -1.05
C HIS A 21 -18.16 -9.55 -1.79
N LEU A 22 -17.12 -10.30 -1.38
CA LEU A 22 -16.83 -11.63 -1.93
C LEU A 22 -17.70 -12.74 -1.29
N GLY A 23 -18.42 -12.43 -0.20
CA GLY A 23 -19.21 -13.41 0.54
C GLY A 23 -18.37 -14.28 1.48
N LYS A 24 -19.04 -15.18 2.21
CA LYS A 24 -18.42 -16.02 3.25
C LYS A 24 -17.59 -17.18 2.68
N ASP A 25 -18.00 -17.72 1.54
CA ASP A 25 -17.37 -18.88 0.88
C ASP A 25 -17.25 -18.63 -0.64
N PRO A 26 -16.41 -17.68 -1.08
CA PRO A 26 -16.23 -17.39 -2.50
C PRO A 26 -15.66 -18.60 -3.25
N SER A 27 -16.05 -18.77 -4.51
CA SER A 27 -15.49 -19.81 -5.36
C SER A 27 -13.99 -19.57 -5.61
N LYS A 28 -13.26 -20.62 -5.99
CA LYS A 28 -11.84 -20.50 -6.36
C LYS A 28 -11.64 -19.50 -7.49
N GLU A 29 -12.50 -19.50 -8.49
CA GLU A 29 -12.47 -18.57 -9.63
C GLU A 29 -12.69 -17.13 -9.19
N THR A 30 -13.60 -16.92 -8.23
CA THR A 30 -13.88 -15.61 -7.64
C THR A 30 -12.65 -15.08 -6.91
N LEU A 31 -12.00 -15.92 -6.10
CA LEU A 31 -10.75 -15.57 -5.43
C LEU A 31 -9.63 -15.29 -6.45
N GLN A 32 -9.44 -16.15 -7.44
CA GLN A 32 -8.44 -15.97 -8.49
C GLN A 32 -8.62 -14.65 -9.25
N SER A 33 -9.85 -14.33 -9.63
CA SER A 33 -10.21 -13.07 -10.29
C SER A 33 -9.98 -11.87 -9.38
N TRP A 34 -10.25 -11.99 -8.08
CA TRP A 34 -9.99 -10.91 -7.14
C TRP A 34 -8.49 -10.65 -6.97
N TYR A 35 -7.72 -11.68 -6.62
CA TYR A 35 -6.27 -11.60 -6.38
C TYR A 35 -5.44 -11.24 -7.63
N SER A 36 -5.99 -11.42 -8.84
CA SER A 36 -5.32 -10.99 -10.09
C SER A 36 -5.24 -9.46 -10.22
N ASN A 37 -6.01 -8.71 -9.43
CA ASN A 37 -5.97 -7.25 -9.41
C ASN A 37 -4.95 -6.67 -8.41
N PHE A 38 -4.36 -7.51 -7.55
CA PHE A 38 -3.55 -7.08 -6.41
C PHE A 38 -2.16 -7.72 -6.42
N GLY A 39 -1.18 -6.99 -5.90
CA GLY A 39 0.21 -7.40 -5.82
C GLY A 39 0.53 -8.25 -4.60
N TRP A 40 1.82 -8.37 -4.30
CA TRP A 40 2.32 -9.21 -3.19
C TRP A 40 2.63 -8.41 -1.94
N VAL A 41 2.61 -7.07 -2.03
CA VAL A 41 2.78 -6.20 -0.87
C VAL A 41 1.44 -5.90 -0.21
N TRP A 42 1.40 -6.05 1.11
CA TRP A 42 0.23 -5.80 1.96
C TRP A 42 0.50 -4.63 2.90
N LEU A 43 -0.44 -3.69 2.99
CA LEU A 43 -0.42 -2.62 3.98
C LEU A 43 -1.04 -3.12 5.28
N CYS A 44 -0.30 -3.05 6.38
CA CYS A 44 -0.78 -3.45 7.70
C CYS A 44 -1.44 -2.31 8.47
N GLN A 45 -0.85 -1.10 8.41
CA GLN A 45 -1.39 0.08 9.08
C GLN A 45 -0.85 1.37 8.48
N ILE A 46 -1.58 2.46 8.73
CA ILE A 46 -1.16 3.82 8.46
C ILE A 46 -1.07 4.58 9.78
N THR A 47 0.09 5.17 10.06
CA THR A 47 0.29 6.11 11.18
C THR A 47 0.31 7.54 10.65
N ASN A 48 -0.53 8.40 11.21
CA ASN A 48 -0.51 9.82 10.93
C ASN A 48 0.40 10.55 11.94
N ASN A 49 1.62 10.88 11.52
CA ASN A 49 2.57 11.68 12.27
C ASN A 49 2.65 13.13 11.73
N SER A 50 1.54 13.63 11.18
CA SER A 50 1.38 15.03 10.78
C SER A 50 0.39 15.74 11.70
N SER A 51 0.36 17.07 11.59
CA SER A 51 -0.53 17.98 12.31
C SER A 51 -1.96 18.02 11.77
N ASN A 52 -2.23 17.43 10.60
CA ASN A 52 -3.52 17.47 9.93
C ASN A 52 -4.17 16.08 9.86
N THR A 53 -5.50 16.02 9.85
CA THR A 53 -6.21 14.76 9.55
C THR A 53 -5.91 14.33 8.12
N ILE A 54 -5.49 13.07 7.95
CA ILE A 54 -5.31 12.47 6.63
C ILE A 54 -6.53 11.65 6.26
N LYS A 55 -6.79 11.52 4.96
CA LYS A 55 -7.85 10.66 4.41
C LYS A 55 -7.22 9.58 3.57
N PHE A 56 -7.81 8.39 3.56
CA PHE A 56 -7.37 7.32 2.68
C PHE A 56 -8.55 6.62 2.01
N TYR A 57 -8.28 6.02 0.86
CA TYR A 57 -9.14 5.09 0.17
C TYR A 57 -8.39 3.76 0.02
N ASN A 58 -9.02 2.68 0.50
CA ASN A 58 -8.50 1.32 0.42
C ASN A 58 -9.29 0.51 -0.63
N PRO A 59 -8.69 0.20 -1.80
CA PRO A 59 -9.35 -0.52 -2.88
C PRO A 59 -9.56 -2.02 -2.57
N TRP A 60 -8.89 -2.57 -1.56
CA TRP A 60 -9.08 -3.96 -1.14
C TRP A 60 -10.48 -4.16 -0.53
N TYR A 61 -10.89 -3.26 0.36
CA TYR A 61 -12.23 -3.32 0.96
C TYR A 61 -13.26 -2.37 0.32
N ASP A 62 -12.81 -1.51 -0.60
CA ASP A 62 -13.61 -0.44 -1.20
C ASP A 62 -14.15 0.56 -0.15
N VAL A 63 -13.30 0.93 0.81
CA VAL A 63 -13.66 1.79 1.95
C VAL A 63 -12.80 3.04 2.01
N ASN A 64 -13.40 4.11 2.54
CA ASN A 64 -12.71 5.34 2.88
C ASN A 64 -12.53 5.44 4.39
N GLY A 65 -11.48 6.12 4.82
CA GLY A 65 -11.25 6.41 6.24
C GLY A 65 -10.50 7.71 6.46
N GLU A 66 -10.53 8.17 7.70
CA GLU A 66 -9.83 9.36 8.17
C GLU A 66 -8.97 8.99 9.39
N ILE A 67 -7.78 9.58 9.49
CA ILE A 67 -6.84 9.30 10.58
C ILE A 67 -6.45 10.64 11.19
N ALA A 68 -6.90 10.89 12.42
CA ALA A 68 -6.57 12.10 13.16
C ALA A 68 -5.06 12.20 13.45
N PRO A 69 -4.52 13.41 13.71
CA PRO A 69 -3.13 13.60 14.11
C PRO A 69 -2.71 12.69 15.27
N GLY A 70 -1.53 12.05 15.14
CA GLY A 70 -0.96 11.17 16.15
C GLY A 70 -1.68 9.82 16.33
N LYS A 71 -2.57 9.44 15.40
CA LYS A 71 -3.29 8.17 15.44
C LYS A 71 -2.79 7.19 14.38
N THR A 72 -3.06 5.91 14.63
CA THR A 72 -2.79 4.81 13.73
C THR A 72 -4.10 4.09 13.41
N GLU A 73 -4.34 3.82 12.13
CA GLU A 73 -5.45 3.03 11.63
C GLU A 73 -4.90 1.73 11.03
N SER A 74 -5.47 0.59 11.42
CA SER A 74 -4.98 -0.75 11.08
C SER A 74 -6.10 -1.73 10.70
N TYR A 75 -7.36 -1.31 10.77
CA TYR A 75 -8.51 -2.11 10.40
C TYR A 75 -8.94 -1.79 8.97
N ASN A 76 -9.40 -0.55 8.73
CA ASN A 76 -9.92 -0.16 7.41
C ASN A 76 -8.81 0.13 6.39
N SER A 77 -7.59 0.43 6.86
CA SER A 77 -6.43 0.71 6.00
C SER A 77 -5.73 -0.56 5.51
N LYS A 78 -6.02 -1.71 6.11
CA LYS A 78 -5.31 -2.96 5.88
C LYS A 78 -5.72 -3.58 4.54
N GLY A 79 -4.77 -4.06 3.73
CA GLY A 79 -5.10 -4.65 2.43
C GLY A 79 -3.90 -4.81 1.48
N TYR A 80 -4.07 -5.61 0.42
CA TYR A 80 -3.06 -5.68 -0.65
C TYR A 80 -3.06 -4.40 -1.46
N PHE A 81 -1.88 -3.97 -1.91
CA PHE A 81 -1.78 -2.90 -2.90
C PHE A 81 -2.26 -3.39 -4.27
N PRO A 82 -2.98 -2.54 -5.03
CA PRO A 82 -3.42 -2.87 -6.36
C PRO A 82 -2.25 -2.96 -7.33
N LEU A 83 -2.30 -3.88 -8.29
CA LEU A 83 -1.37 -3.92 -9.41
C LEU A 83 -1.56 -2.68 -10.29
N TRP A 84 -0.52 -2.34 -11.06
CA TRP A 84 -0.56 -1.27 -12.05
C TRP A 84 -1.74 -1.40 -13.03
N SER A 85 -2.00 -2.63 -13.48
CA SER A 85 -3.05 -2.98 -14.44
C SER A 85 -4.47 -2.82 -13.92
N TYR A 86 -4.68 -2.78 -12.60
CA TYR A 86 -6.01 -2.59 -12.04
C TYR A 86 -6.50 -1.15 -12.29
N SER A 87 -7.80 -0.88 -12.21
CA SER A 87 -8.34 0.47 -12.41
C SER A 87 -8.38 1.30 -11.12
N LYS A 88 -8.54 0.65 -9.96
CA LYS A 88 -8.58 1.32 -8.66
C LYS A 88 -7.18 1.49 -8.07
N ARG A 89 -7.06 2.42 -7.13
CA ARG A 89 -5.79 2.82 -6.50
C ARG A 89 -5.90 2.86 -5.00
N TYR A 90 -4.80 2.61 -4.30
CA TYR A 90 -4.71 3.00 -2.89
C TYR A 90 -4.36 4.48 -2.85
N GLU A 91 -5.21 5.28 -2.21
CA GLU A 91 -5.04 6.74 -2.20
C GLU A 91 -4.89 7.26 -0.77
N ILE A 92 -4.01 8.22 -0.57
CA ILE A 92 -3.83 8.95 0.69
C ILE A 92 -3.80 10.44 0.39
N THR A 93 -4.74 11.18 0.96
CA THR A 93 -4.78 12.64 0.89
C THR A 93 -4.30 13.23 2.20
N TYR A 94 -3.30 14.11 2.13
CA TYR A 94 -2.67 14.73 3.28
C TYR A 94 -2.20 16.15 2.95
N TYR A 95 -2.11 17.01 3.97
CA TYR A 95 -1.55 18.35 3.81
C TYR A 95 -0.03 18.28 3.87
N ASN A 96 0.64 18.68 2.79
CA ASN A 96 2.09 18.65 2.69
C ASN A 96 2.66 20.04 3.01
N GLN A 97 3.36 20.16 4.14
CA GLN A 97 3.92 21.43 4.62
C GLN A 97 5.02 22.01 3.70
N ALA A 98 5.75 21.18 2.94
CA ALA A 98 6.77 21.66 2.03
C ALA A 98 6.18 22.41 0.84
N PHE A 99 5.05 21.92 0.31
CA PHE A 99 4.31 22.57 -0.79
C PHE A 99 3.18 23.48 -0.31
N LYS A 100 2.85 23.45 0.99
CA LYS A 100 1.74 24.19 1.63
C LYS A 100 0.37 23.92 1.00
N GLU A 101 0.14 22.68 0.54
CA GLU A 101 -1.10 22.29 -0.13
C GLU A 101 -1.50 20.85 0.19
N TRP A 102 -2.76 20.52 -0.10
CA TRP A 102 -3.28 19.16 -0.02
C TRP A 102 -2.77 18.35 -1.22
N LYS A 103 -2.02 17.29 -0.93
CA LYS A 103 -1.55 16.32 -1.93
C LYS A 103 -2.34 15.03 -1.81
N LYS A 104 -2.60 14.41 -2.96
CA LYS A 104 -3.08 13.03 -3.05
C LYS A 104 -1.95 12.15 -3.57
N MET A 105 -1.57 11.18 -2.74
CA MET A 105 -0.62 10.14 -3.04
C MET A 105 -1.35 8.89 -3.50
N THR A 106 -0.92 8.35 -4.63
CA THR A 106 -1.44 7.11 -5.21
C THR A 106 -0.37 6.04 -5.05
N ILE A 107 -0.72 4.88 -4.47
CA ILE A 107 0.20 3.78 -4.22
C ILE A 107 -0.21 2.55 -5.03
N LYS A 108 0.74 1.93 -5.72
CA LYS A 108 0.54 0.76 -6.58
C LYS A 108 1.70 -0.22 -6.47
N ASP A 109 1.42 -1.50 -6.70
CA ASP A 109 2.43 -2.55 -6.90
C ASP A 109 2.76 -2.67 -8.39
N LEU A 110 4.05 -2.58 -8.74
CA LEU A 110 4.55 -2.67 -10.11
C LEU A 110 4.66 -4.13 -10.54
N ASP A 111 3.50 -4.68 -10.91
CA ASP A 111 3.34 -6.00 -11.54
C ASP A 111 3.87 -7.17 -10.71
N GLY A 112 3.74 -7.11 -9.38
CA GLY A 112 4.13 -8.20 -8.49
C GLY A 112 5.65 -8.32 -8.32
N ASN A 113 6.42 -7.30 -8.69
CA ASN A 113 7.87 -7.36 -8.66
C ASN A 113 8.48 -6.93 -7.32
N TRP A 114 7.66 -6.79 -6.27
CA TRP A 114 8.06 -6.21 -4.98
C TRP A 114 8.47 -4.75 -5.07
N TRP A 115 7.95 -4.00 -6.04
CA TRP A 115 8.20 -2.57 -6.14
C TRP A 115 6.89 -1.82 -5.95
N LEU A 116 6.91 -0.87 -5.04
CA LEU A 116 5.82 0.06 -4.84
C LEU A 116 6.14 1.38 -5.53
N SER A 117 5.17 1.88 -6.29
CA SER A 117 5.15 3.22 -6.85
C SER A 117 4.35 4.15 -5.94
N PHE A 118 4.88 5.35 -5.71
CA PHE A 118 4.24 6.43 -4.96
C PHE A 118 4.16 7.67 -5.87
N GLU A 119 3.00 7.85 -6.49
CA GLU A 119 2.74 8.97 -7.40
C GLU A 119 2.03 10.12 -6.67
N GLN A 120 2.45 11.35 -6.95
CA GLN A 120 1.83 12.57 -6.46
C GLN A 120 1.86 13.63 -7.55
N ASP A 121 0.85 14.50 -7.58
CA ASP A 121 0.81 15.57 -8.57
C ASP A 121 1.97 16.57 -8.37
N ALA A 122 2.58 16.99 -9.48
CA ALA A 122 3.75 17.87 -9.55
C ALA A 122 4.99 17.38 -8.76
N VAL A 123 5.10 16.06 -8.55
CA VAL A 123 6.24 15.42 -7.91
C VAL A 123 6.65 14.21 -8.75
N ASP A 124 7.95 13.99 -8.93
CA ASP A 124 8.45 12.78 -9.59
C ASP A 124 8.00 11.52 -8.84
N GLU A 125 7.63 10.49 -9.61
CA GLU A 125 7.24 9.19 -9.06
C GLU A 125 8.37 8.59 -8.21
N ASP A 126 8.08 8.27 -6.95
CA ASP A 126 9.03 7.59 -6.05
C ASP A 126 8.79 6.08 -6.11
N ILE A 127 9.78 5.32 -6.57
CA ILE A 127 9.70 3.87 -6.72
C ILE A 127 10.57 3.20 -5.66
N ARG A 128 9.98 2.34 -4.84
CA ARG A 128 10.65 1.66 -3.71
C ARG A 128 10.48 0.15 -3.78
N ALA A 129 11.59 -0.58 -3.79
CA ALA A 129 11.56 -2.03 -3.61
C ALA A 129 11.16 -2.37 -2.17
N VAL A 130 10.28 -3.35 -1.94
CA VAL A 130 9.88 -3.94 -0.65
C VAL A 130 10.45 -5.36 -0.61
N ARG A 131 11.67 -5.52 -0.11
CA ARG A 131 12.34 -6.84 -0.15
C ARG A 131 11.89 -7.71 1.04
N PRO A 132 11.13 -8.79 0.82
CA PRO A 132 10.83 -9.70 1.92
C PRO A 132 12.09 -10.43 2.41
N PRO A 133 12.14 -10.81 3.70
CA PRO A 133 13.08 -11.85 4.15
C PRO A 133 12.75 -13.16 3.41
N ALA A 134 13.77 -13.91 3.01
CA ALA A 134 13.68 -15.02 2.06
C ALA A 134 12.50 -15.99 2.30
N ILE A 135 11.92 -16.50 1.19
CA ILE A 135 10.86 -17.53 1.14
C ILE A 135 9.51 -17.06 1.75
N VAL A 136 9.00 -15.92 1.27
CA VAL A 136 7.59 -15.55 1.48
C VAL A 136 6.96 -15.09 0.18
N THR A 137 5.69 -15.41 0.02
CA THR A 137 4.83 -15.04 -1.12
C THR A 137 4.18 -13.67 -0.96
N VAL A 138 4.22 -13.09 0.25
CA VAL A 138 3.68 -11.76 0.58
C VAL A 138 4.58 -11.02 1.56
N SER A 139 4.54 -9.68 1.53
CA SER A 139 5.29 -8.83 2.46
C SER A 139 4.45 -7.70 3.02
N GLY A 140 4.40 -7.59 4.35
CA GLY A 140 3.69 -6.54 5.06
C GLY A 140 4.54 -5.28 5.24
N ILE A 141 3.95 -4.11 5.00
CA ILE A 141 4.54 -2.80 5.34
C ILE A 141 3.64 -2.00 6.28
N ASN A 142 4.26 -1.13 7.07
CA ASN A 142 3.58 -0.04 7.77
C ASN A 142 3.96 1.28 7.10
N LEU A 143 2.98 2.16 6.88
CA LEU A 143 3.19 3.47 6.30
C LEU A 143 3.02 4.55 7.37
N THR A 144 3.98 5.46 7.49
CA THR A 144 3.84 6.64 8.33
C THR A 144 3.80 7.88 7.45
N ILE A 145 2.71 8.64 7.51
CA ILE A 145 2.60 9.94 6.86
C ILE A 145 3.15 11.00 7.81
N THR A 146 4.03 11.85 7.30
CA THR A 146 4.69 12.92 8.04
C THR A 146 4.23 14.27 7.50
N GLU A 147 4.65 15.36 8.14
CA GLU A 147 4.36 16.73 7.70
C GLU A 147 4.73 17.02 6.24
N SER A 148 5.72 16.33 5.68
CA SER A 148 6.27 16.67 4.36
C SER A 148 6.65 15.43 3.55
N GLY A 149 5.95 14.31 3.73
CA GLY A 149 6.27 13.08 3.03
C GLY A 149 5.84 11.84 3.81
N TYR A 150 6.59 10.76 3.66
CA TYR A 150 6.23 9.47 4.25
C TYR A 150 7.45 8.58 4.54
N GLU A 151 7.18 7.56 5.35
CA GLU A 151 8.12 6.53 5.73
C GLU A 151 7.49 5.16 5.60
N ILE A 152 8.22 4.21 5.03
CA ILE A 152 7.83 2.82 4.92
C ILE A 152 8.64 2.02 5.93
N TYR A 153 7.97 1.22 6.75
CA TYR A 153 8.60 0.30 7.68
C TYR A 153 8.23 -1.13 7.30
N SER A 154 9.21 -2.03 7.34
CA SER A 154 8.95 -3.46 7.18
C SER A 154 8.29 -4.00 8.44
N VAL A 155 7.20 -4.76 8.28
CA VAL A 155 6.52 -5.42 9.40
C VAL A 155 7.37 -6.55 9.98
N SER A 156 8.08 -7.28 9.12
CA SER A 156 8.81 -8.50 9.51
C SER A 156 10.03 -8.23 10.40
N CYS A 157 10.64 -7.05 10.28
CA CYS A 157 11.80 -6.68 11.09
C CYS A 157 11.64 -5.38 11.88
N GLY A 158 10.50 -4.68 11.76
CA GLY A 158 10.24 -3.43 12.45
C GLY A 158 11.19 -2.29 12.09
N LYS A 159 11.96 -2.42 10.99
CA LYS A 159 12.97 -1.45 10.57
C LYS A 159 12.40 -0.50 9.52
N LEU A 160 12.89 0.74 9.54
CA LEU A 160 12.67 1.69 8.47
C LEU A 160 13.22 1.10 7.18
N HIS A 161 12.34 0.98 6.19
CA HIS A 161 12.65 0.47 4.87
C HIS A 161 13.08 1.59 3.94
N SER A 162 12.33 2.69 3.93
CA SER A 162 12.65 3.89 3.17
C SER A 162 11.92 5.13 3.70
N ARG A 163 12.44 6.31 3.40
CA ARG A 163 11.83 7.60 3.70
C ARG A 163 11.89 8.50 2.47
N LEU A 164 10.83 9.28 2.26
CA LEU A 164 10.83 10.44 1.38
C LEU A 164 10.42 11.66 2.19
N SER A 165 11.16 12.74 2.04
CA SER A 165 10.86 14.03 2.67
C SER A 165 11.07 15.13 1.64
N PHE A 166 10.02 15.90 1.39
CA PHE A 166 10.07 17.07 0.52
C PHE A 166 10.67 18.25 1.27
N GLN A 167 11.43 19.06 0.55
CA GLN A 167 11.91 20.34 1.03
C GLN A 167 11.14 21.46 0.34
N ALA A 168 10.89 22.54 1.07
CA ALA A 168 10.35 23.74 0.45
C ALA A 168 11.31 24.20 -0.66
N PRO A 169 10.80 24.71 -1.80
CA PRO A 169 11.64 25.39 -2.77
C PRO A 169 12.43 26.48 -2.05
N SER A 170 13.76 26.50 -2.20
CA SER A 170 14.55 27.62 -1.68
C SER A 170 14.20 28.85 -2.50
N ASP A 171 13.61 29.85 -1.85
CA ASP A 171 13.42 31.17 -2.44
C ASP A 171 14.81 31.72 -2.80
N TYR A 172 15.14 31.75 -4.10
CA TYR A 172 16.33 32.41 -4.65
C TYR A 172 15.96 33.80 -5.16
#